data_AF-A0AAJ0E6K7-F1
#
_entry.id   AF-A0AAJ0E6K7-F1
#
_cell.length_a   1.000
_cell.length_b   1.000
_cell.length_c   1.000
_cell.angle_alpha   90.00
_cell.angle_beta   90.00
_cell.angle_gamma   90.00
#
_symmetry.space_group_name_H-M   'P 1'
#
loop_
_entity.id
_entity.type
_entity.pdbx_description
1 polymer ?
#
loop_
_entity_poly.entity_id
_entity_poly.type
_entity_poly.pdbx_seq_one_letter_code
_entity_poly.pdbx_strand_id
1 'polypeptide(L)'
;MKEEQKNPAYVKEQHPFGRMPVIQDADFQLFESRAICRYLVTEFGGPFSSLDAVMSGDPVKIGNFEKALSIDYSYFDPSVRTLCNEKMWKK
;
A
#
# COMPACT_ATOMS: atom_id res chain seq x y z
N MET A 1 2.20 13.90 13.26
CA MET A 1 2.24 15.38 13.39
C MET A 1 2.39 16.00 12.00
N LYS A 2 2.25 17.32 11.83
CA LYS A 2 2.33 17.94 10.51
C LYS A 2 3.79 17.86 10.01
N GLU A 3 4.02 17.20 8.88
CA GLU A 3 5.29 17.18 8.12
C GLU A 3 6.49 16.40 8.70
N GLU A 4 6.31 15.54 9.72
CA GLU A 4 7.39 14.66 10.21
C GLU A 4 7.97 13.77 9.11
N GLN A 5 7.14 13.31 8.18
CA GLN A 5 7.57 12.52 7.03
C GLN A 5 8.48 13.27 6.06
N LYS A 6 8.60 14.60 6.20
CA LYS A 6 9.52 15.43 5.41
C LYS A 6 10.86 15.67 6.12
N ASN A 7 11.00 15.24 7.38
CA ASN A 7 12.25 15.36 8.12
C ASN A 7 13.38 14.61 7.37
N PRO A 8 14.57 15.22 7.16
CA PRO A 8 15.70 14.55 6.53
C PRO A 8 16.07 13.18 7.14
N ALA A 9 15.93 13.04 8.47
CA ALA A 9 16.16 11.76 9.14
C ALA A 9 15.15 10.71 8.68
N TYR A 10 13.86 11.04 8.63
CA TYR A 10 12.82 10.14 8.12
C TYR A 10 13.03 9.79 6.65
N VAL A 11 13.37 10.76 5.80
CA VAL A 11 13.62 10.50 4.37
C VAL A 11 14.80 9.55 4.17
N LYS A 12 15.84 9.69 5.01
CA LYS A 12 17.03 8.85 4.97
C LYS A 12 16.78 7.44 5.53
N GLU A 13 16.06 7.34 6.64
CA GLU A 13 15.95 6.10 7.42
C GLU A 13 14.70 5.29 7.08
N GLN A 14 13.60 5.93 6.70
CA GLN A 14 12.27 5.31 6.63
C GLN A 14 11.71 5.25 5.20
N HIS A 15 11.66 6.38 4.48
CA HIS A 15 11.09 6.42 3.14
C HIS A 15 11.76 7.47 2.25
N PRO A 16 12.46 7.08 1.16
CA PRO A 16 13.26 8.00 0.35
C PRO A 16 12.46 9.11 -0.35
N PHE A 17 11.13 8.99 -0.40
CA PHE A 17 10.23 9.97 -1.01
C PHE A 17 9.48 10.83 0.01
N GLY A 18 9.77 10.66 1.32
CA GLY A 18 9.10 11.41 2.39
C GLY A 18 7.59 11.18 2.42
N ARG A 19 7.16 9.94 2.14
CA ARG A 19 5.75 9.52 2.15
C ARG A 19 5.50 8.55 3.29
N MET A 20 4.23 8.39 3.60
CA MET A 20 3.67 7.33 4.43
C MET A 20 2.76 6.48 3.53
N PRO A 21 2.55 5.19 3.81
CA PRO A 21 3.03 4.43 4.97
C PRO A 21 4.40 3.75 4.81
N VAL A 22 5.02 3.42 5.94
CA VAL A 22 6.16 2.50 6.11
C VAL A 22 5.77 1.51 7.21
N ILE A 23 6.16 0.24 7.06
CA ILE A 23 6.07 -0.78 8.12
C ILE A 23 7.49 -1.23 8.49
N GLN A 24 7.70 -1.46 9.78
CA GLN A 24 8.87 -2.12 10.33
C GLN A 24 8.40 -3.41 11.00
N ASP A 25 8.94 -4.54 10.55
CA ASP A 25 8.74 -5.85 11.19
C ASP A 25 10.10 -6.47 11.51
N ALA A 26 10.45 -6.49 12.80
CA ALA A 26 11.79 -6.80 13.29
C ALA A 26 12.89 -6.00 12.54
N ASP A 27 13.76 -6.66 11.78
CA ASP A 27 14.83 -6.05 10.98
C ASP A 27 14.41 -5.73 9.53
N PHE A 28 13.17 -6.04 9.15
CA PHE A 28 12.64 -5.81 7.81
C PHE A 28 11.83 -4.51 7.74
N GLN A 29 12.13 -3.67 6.75
CA GLN A 29 11.40 -2.43 6.50
C GLN A 29 10.81 -2.46 5.10
N LEU A 30 9.54 -2.06 4.97
CA LEU A 30 8.84 -2.00 3.69
C LEU A 30 7.99 -0.73 3.60
N PHE A 31 7.93 -0.14 2.41
CA PHE A 31 7.05 0.98 2.08
C PHE A 31 6.20 0.64 0.84
N GLU A 32 5.29 1.55 0.47
CA GLU A 32 4.16 1.33 -0.44
C GLU A 32 2.99 0.54 0.18
N SER A 33 1.84 1.21 0.33
CA SER A 33 0.67 0.64 1.02
C SER A 33 0.22 -0.71 0.44
N ARG A 34 0.18 -0.84 -0.89
CA ARG A 34 -0.24 -2.08 -1.57
C ARG A 34 0.79 -3.21 -1.38
N ALA A 35 2.07 -2.89 -1.29
CA ALA A 35 3.12 -3.87 -1.00
C ALA A 35 3.06 -4.35 0.45
N ILE A 36 2.88 -3.41 1.40
CA ILE A 36 2.67 -3.70 2.82
C ILE A 36 1.46 -4.62 3.01
N CYS A 37 0.33 -4.33 2.37
CA CYS A 37 -0.85 -5.18 2.47
C CYS A 37 -0.58 -6.62 1.98
N ARG A 38 0.14 -6.79 0.86
CA ARG A 38 0.51 -8.13 0.37
C ARG A 38 1.42 -8.85 1.35
N TYR A 39 2.44 -8.16 1.87
CA TYR A 39 3.34 -8.72 2.89
C TYR A 39 2.58 -9.21 4.12
N LEU A 40 1.68 -8.39 4.66
CA LEU A 40 0.88 -8.75 5.83
C LEU A 40 -0.03 -9.94 5.58
N VAL A 41 -0.65 -10.02 4.41
CA VAL A 41 -1.52 -11.14 4.04
C VAL A 41 -0.70 -12.43 3.90
N THR A 42 0.47 -12.38 3.28
CA THR A 42 1.33 -13.55 3.07
C THR A 42 1.96 -14.03 4.39
N GLU A 43 2.44 -13.12 5.24
CA GLU A 43 3.09 -13.46 6.51
C GLU A 43 2.07 -13.92 7.56
N PHE A 44 0.95 -13.22 7.70
CA PHE A 44 0.02 -13.40 8.82
C PHE A 44 -1.35 -13.96 8.43
N GLY A 45 -1.68 -14.07 7.14
CA GLY A 45 -2.99 -14.56 6.70
C GLY A 45 -3.23 -16.04 6.99
N GLY A 46 -2.17 -16.84 7.06
CA GLY A 46 -2.23 -18.27 7.29
C GLY A 46 -2.74 -19.09 6.09
N PRO A 47 -2.75 -20.44 6.19
CA PRO A 47 -2.97 -21.37 5.06
C PRO A 47 -4.32 -21.24 4.34
N PHE A 48 -5.32 -20.67 5.01
CA PHE A 48 -6.71 -20.59 4.53
C PHE A 48 -7.23 -19.15 4.45
N SER A 49 -6.31 -18.17 4.39
CA SER A 49 -6.69 -16.77 4.24
C SER A 49 -7.50 -16.57 2.97
N SER A 50 -8.73 -16.07 3.10
CA SER A 50 -9.52 -15.62 1.95
C SER A 50 -8.95 -14.36 1.29
N LEU A 51 -7.98 -13.70 1.95
CA LEU A 51 -7.34 -12.48 1.47
C LEU A 51 -6.15 -12.77 0.55
N ASP A 52 -5.56 -13.97 0.61
CA ASP A 52 -4.40 -14.32 -0.22
C ASP A 52 -4.85 -14.93 -1.55
N ALA A 53 -5.16 -14.05 -2.50
CA ALA A 53 -5.51 -14.46 -3.86
C ALA A 53 -4.33 -15.16 -4.57
N VAL A 54 -3.08 -14.88 -4.18
CA VAL A 54 -1.87 -15.42 -4.80
C VAL A 54 -1.60 -16.84 -4.34
N MET A 55 -1.78 -17.12 -3.05
CA MET A 55 -1.69 -18.48 -2.48
C MET A 55 -2.68 -19.46 -3.07
N SER A 56 -3.78 -19.00 -3.66
CA SER A 56 -4.73 -19.89 -4.34
C SER A 56 -4.12 -20.65 -5.51
N GLY A 57 -3.01 -20.14 -6.10
CA GLY A 57 -2.35 -20.72 -7.27
C GLY A 57 -3.19 -20.74 -8.55
N ASP A 58 -4.44 -20.26 -8.47
CA ASP A 58 -5.39 -20.25 -9.57
C ASP A 58 -5.14 -19.02 -10.46
N PRO A 59 -4.70 -19.21 -11.71
CA PRO A 59 -4.36 -18.10 -12.59
C PRO A 59 -5.54 -17.16 -12.87
N VAL A 60 -6.78 -17.64 -12.80
CA VAL A 60 -7.98 -16.82 -13.01
C VAL A 60 -8.24 -15.92 -11.80
N LYS A 61 -8.08 -16.44 -10.59
CA LYS A 61 -8.21 -15.63 -9.35
C LYS A 61 -7.12 -14.58 -9.26
N ILE A 62 -5.88 -14.98 -9.53
CA ILE A 62 -4.72 -14.08 -9.55
C ILE A 62 -4.93 -12.99 -10.61
N GLY A 63 -5.31 -13.37 -11.84
CA GLY A 63 -5.57 -12.40 -12.90
C GLY A 63 -6.67 -11.39 -12.56
N ASN A 64 -7.74 -11.83 -11.89
CA ASN A 64 -8.80 -10.91 -11.44
C ASN A 64 -8.35 -9.99 -10.30
N PHE A 65 -7.56 -10.50 -9.35
CA PHE A 65 -6.98 -9.71 -8.27
C PHE A 65 -6.03 -8.63 -8.82
N GLU A 66 -5.09 -9.01 -9.69
CA GLU A 66 -4.14 -8.07 -10.29
C GLU A 66 -4.84 -7.03 -11.18
N LYS A 67 -5.86 -7.44 -11.94
CA LYS A 67 -6.70 -6.53 -12.71
C LYS A 67 -7.36 -5.49 -11.79
N ALA A 68 -7.94 -5.91 -10.67
CA ALA A 68 -8.59 -5.01 -9.72
C ALA A 68 -7.58 -4.02 -9.10
N LEU A 69 -6.40 -4.50 -8.69
CA LEU A 69 -5.35 -3.64 -8.16
C LEU A 69 -4.81 -2.64 -9.19
N SER A 70 -4.67 -3.05 -10.44
CA SER A 70 -4.25 -2.15 -11.52
C SER A 70 -5.30 -1.09 -11.84
N ILE A 71 -6.59 -1.43 -11.81
CA ILE A 71 -7.68 -0.46 -11.99
C ILE A 71 -7.69 0.56 -10.85
N ASP A 72 -7.58 0.07 -9.61
CA ASP A 72 -7.52 0.91 -8.41
C ASP A 72 -6.36 1.90 -8.51
N TYR A 73 -5.15 1.43 -8.79
CA TYR A 73 -3.95 2.26 -8.87
C TYR A 73 -3.99 3.27 -10.04
N SER A 74 -4.38 2.83 -11.23
CA SER A 74 -4.22 3.63 -12.45
C SER A 74 -5.40 4.55 -12.76
N TYR A 75 -6.62 4.19 -12.34
CA TYR A 75 -7.84 4.91 -12.75
C TYR A 75 -8.62 5.49 -11.57
N PHE A 76 -8.76 4.73 -10.49
CA PHE A 76 -9.58 5.13 -9.35
C PHE A 76 -8.84 6.06 -8.39
N ASP A 77 -7.68 5.64 -7.88
CA ASP A 77 -6.91 6.39 -6.87
C ASP A 77 -6.55 7.81 -7.31
N PRO A 78 -6.07 8.08 -8.55
CA PRO A 78 -5.71 9.44 -8.95
C PRO A 78 -6.91 10.40 -8.91
N SER A 79 -8.08 9.92 -9.35
CA SER A 79 -9.32 10.68 -9.39
C SER A 79 -9.85 10.96 -7.98
N VAL A 80 -9.95 9.91 -7.15
CA VAL A 80 -10.45 10.02 -5.78
C VAL A 80 -9.51 10.85 -4.91
N ARG A 81 -8.20 10.65 -5.04
CA ARG A 81 -7.19 11.43 -4.32
C ARG A 81 -7.32 12.92 -4.63
N THR A 82 -7.58 13.28 -5.88
CA THR A 82 -7.82 14.68 -6.27
C THR A 82 -9.05 15.22 -5.55
N LEU A 83 -10.19 14.53 -5.62
CA LEU A 83 -11.42 14.95 -4.95
C LEU A 83 -11.27 15.06 -3.42
N CYS A 84 -10.65 14.06 -2.79
CA CYS A 84 -10.33 14.09 -1.36
C CYS A 84 -9.44 15.27 -1.01
N ASN A 85 -8.45 15.58 -1.85
CA ASN A 85 -7.59 16.73 -1.61
C ASN A 85 -8.37 18.04 -1.61
N GLU A 86 -9.28 18.21 -2.57
CA GLU A 86 -10.12 19.40 -2.64
C GLU A 86 -11.04 19.51 -1.43
N LYS A 87 -11.74 18.44 -1.07
CA LYS A 87 -12.65 18.44 0.08
C LYS A 87 -11.96 18.72 1.41
N MET A 88 -10.72 18.25 1.59
CA MET A 88 -10.00 18.36 2.87
C MET A 88 -9.20 19.66 3.00
N TRP A 89 -8.66 20.19 1.91
CA TRP A 89 -7.69 21.28 1.95
C TRP A 89 -8.07 22.52 1.12
N LYS A 90 -9.05 22.44 0.21
CA LYS A 90 -9.59 23.63 -0.46
C LYS A 90 -10.88 24.04 0.25
N LYS A 91 -10.98 25.33 0.59
CA LYS A 91 -12.23 25.97 1.04
C LYS A 91 -13.04 26.42 -0.16
#